data_AF-A0A2V4AKA7-F1
#
_entry.id   AF-A0A2V4AKA7-F1
#
_cell.length_a   1.000
_cell.length_b   1.000
_cell.length_c   1.000
_cell.angle_alpha   90.00
_cell.angle_beta   90.00
_cell.angle_gamma   90.00
#
_symmetry.space_group_name_H-M   'P 1'
#
loop_
_entity.id
_entity.type
_entity.pdbx_description
1 polymer ?
#
loop_
_entity_poly.entity_id
_entity_poly.type
_entity_poly.pdbx_seq_one_letter_code
_entity_poly.pdbx_strand_id
1 'polypeptide(L)'
;MANLDPDLLDALRRAAIDAADDGVEFSVNGGWRSPEYQNQLLREAIAKYGSAEEAARWVATADTSAHVAGTAVDVGFAARAWLSEHGAGYGLCQIYRNEPWHYELRPEAPECGCPPQYADPSHDPRTRR
;
A
#
# COMPACT_ATOMS: atom_id res chain seq x y z
N MET A 1 14.24 6.07 -0.83
CA MET A 1 12.91 6.66 -0.59
C MET A 1 13.00 7.51 0.66
N ALA A 2 12.55 8.77 0.61
CA ALA A 2 12.48 9.64 1.78
C ALA A 2 11.07 9.59 2.39
N ASN A 3 10.93 9.92 3.67
CA ASN A 3 9.66 10.05 4.39
C ASN A 3 8.81 8.77 4.52
N LEU A 4 9.37 7.60 4.18
CA LEU A 4 8.76 6.32 4.53
C LEU A 4 9.03 6.02 6.00
N ASP A 5 8.07 5.41 6.67
CA ASP A 5 8.26 4.88 8.00
C ASP A 5 9.50 3.95 8.04
N PRO A 6 10.44 4.15 8.99
CA PRO A 6 11.66 3.36 9.04
C PRO A 6 11.44 1.86 9.19
N ASP A 7 10.41 1.44 9.93
CA ASP A 7 10.10 0.04 10.17
C ASP A 7 9.49 -0.60 8.92
N LEU A 8 8.67 0.16 8.17
CA LEU A 8 8.19 -0.26 6.86
C LEU A 8 9.36 -0.41 5.88
N LEU A 9 10.30 0.53 5.87
CA LEU A 9 11.48 0.46 5.01
C LEU A 9 12.35 -0.76 5.34
N ASP A 10 12.54 -1.08 6.62
CA ASP A 10 13.26 -2.26 7.06
C ASP A 10 12.56 -3.56 6.62
N ALA A 11 11.25 -3.67 6.86
CA ALA A 11 10.46 -4.81 6.43
C ALA A 11 10.55 -5.06 4.91
N LEU A 12 10.46 -4.00 4.11
CA LEU A 12 10.60 -4.08 2.65
C LEU A 12 11.99 -4.55 2.22
N ARG A 13 13.05 -4.10 2.90
CA ARG A 13 14.42 -4.52 2.59
C ARG A 13 14.64 -6.00 2.90
N ARG A 14 14.15 -6.47 4.05
CA ARG A 14 14.22 -7.89 4.43
C ARG A 14 13.45 -8.75 3.42
N ALA A 15 12.22 -8.38 3.09
CA ALA A 15 11.42 -9.07 2.08
C ALA A 15 12.09 -9.07 0.70
N ALA A 16 12.71 -7.97 0.29
CA ALA A 16 13.40 -7.88 -1.01
C ALA A 16 14.65 -8.75 -1.09
N ILE A 17 15.39 -8.93 0.00
CA ILE A 17 16.56 -9.82 0.06
C ILE A 17 16.10 -11.27 -0.13
N ASP A 18 15.12 -11.72 0.66
CA ASP A 18 14.67 -13.11 0.62
C ASP A 18 13.94 -13.42 -0.71
N ALA A 19 13.17 -12.47 -1.25
CA ALA A 19 12.57 -12.59 -2.57
C ALA A 19 13.62 -12.73 -3.68
N ALA A 20 14.78 -12.06 -3.55
CA ALA A 20 15.86 -12.19 -4.53
C ALA A 20 16.52 -13.57 -4.50
N ASP A 21 16.61 -14.20 -3.31
CA ASP A 21 17.08 -15.59 -3.17
C ASP A 21 16.13 -16.59 -3.86
N ASP A 22 14.84 -16.26 -3.93
CA ASP A 22 13.83 -16.99 -4.71
C ASP A 22 13.79 -16.59 -6.20
N GLY A 23 14.69 -15.69 -6.65
CA GLY A 23 14.76 -15.23 -8.04
C GLY A 23 13.67 -14.23 -8.43
N VAL A 24 13.00 -13.60 -7.46
CA VAL A 24 11.93 -12.62 -7.68
C VAL A 24 12.50 -11.20 -7.66
N GLU A 25 12.23 -10.42 -8.71
CA GLU A 25 12.54 -8.99 -8.74
C GLU A 25 11.59 -8.21 -7.83
N PHE A 26 12.12 -7.68 -6.73
CA PHE A 26 11.36 -6.88 -5.78
C PHE A 26 11.41 -5.39 -6.12
N SER A 27 10.38 -4.89 -6.80
CA SER A 27 10.27 -3.46 -7.17
C SER A 27 9.17 -2.73 -6.39
N VAL A 28 9.46 -1.49 -6.01
CA VAL A 28 8.49 -0.57 -5.41
C VAL A 28 8.21 0.55 -6.40
N ASN A 29 6.98 0.60 -6.91
CA ASN A 29 6.51 1.56 -7.91
C ASN A 29 6.09 2.90 -7.28
N GLY A 30 5.65 2.87 -6.02
CA GLY A 30 5.20 4.05 -5.29
C GLY A 30 5.48 3.91 -3.80
N GLY A 31 5.95 4.98 -3.16
CA GLY A 31 6.15 5.04 -1.72
C GLY A 31 5.45 6.26 -1.14
N TRP A 32 6.15 7.03 -0.32
CA TRP A 32 5.62 8.28 0.21
C TRP A 32 5.17 9.25 -0.90
N ARG A 33 4.06 9.96 -0.67
CA ARG A 33 3.52 11.00 -1.55
C ARG A 33 3.36 12.31 -0.78
N SER A 34 3.62 13.45 -1.42
CA SER A 34 3.28 14.74 -0.82
C SER A 34 1.76 14.97 -0.85
N PRO A 35 1.21 15.78 0.08
CA PRO A 35 -0.20 16.16 0.06
C PRO A 35 -0.65 16.77 -1.28
N GLU A 36 0.19 17.58 -1.91
CA GLU A 36 -0.11 18.24 -3.19
C GLU A 36 -0.24 17.21 -4.32
N TYR A 37 0.66 16.24 -4.36
CA TYR A 37 0.63 15.17 -5.34
C TYR A 37 -0.58 14.25 -5.13
N GLN A 38 -0.89 13.90 -3.87
CA GLN A 38 -2.08 13.13 -3.54
C GLN A 38 -3.36 13.85 -3.97
N ASN A 39 -3.45 15.17 -3.75
CA ASN A 39 -4.59 15.99 -4.19
C ASN A 39 -4.69 16.06 -5.72
N GLN A 40 -3.56 16.04 -6.44
CA GLN A 40 -3.58 15.92 -7.89
C GLN A 40 -4.17 14.59 -8.35
N LEU A 41 -3.71 13.46 -7.79
CA LEU A 41 -4.24 12.13 -8.10
C LEU A 41 -5.75 12.05 -7.84
N LEU A 42 -6.23 12.65 -6.74
CA LEU A 42 -7.66 12.68 -6.43
C LEU A 42 -8.46 13.43 -7.50
N ARG A 43 -7.98 14.60 -7.94
CA ARG A 43 -8.64 15.36 -9.03
C ARG A 43 -8.67 14.57 -10.34
N GLU A 44 -7.58 13.89 -10.68
CA GLU A 44 -7.50 13.04 -11.88
C GLU A 44 -8.47 11.85 -11.78
N ALA A 45 -8.57 11.22 -10.61
CA ALA A 45 -9.53 10.15 -10.36
C ALA A 45 -10.97 10.62 -10.46
N ILE A 46 -11.31 11.80 -9.91
CA ILE A 46 -12.64 12.41 -10.04
C ILE A 46 -12.97 12.66 -11.52
N ALA A 47 -12.03 13.23 -12.27
CA ALA A 47 -12.23 13.46 -13.71
C ALA A 47 -12.44 12.16 -14.49
N LYS A 48 -11.76 11.07 -14.09
CA LYS A 48 -11.86 9.76 -14.73
C LYS A 48 -13.14 9.01 -14.37
N TYR A 49 -13.55 9.03 -13.11
CA TYR A 49 -14.65 8.22 -12.58
C TYR A 49 -15.97 8.99 -12.42
N GLY A 50 -15.95 10.31 -12.63
CA GLY A 50 -17.14 11.16 -12.71
C GLY A 50 -17.64 11.72 -11.38
N SER A 51 -17.19 11.19 -10.24
CA SER A 51 -17.55 11.70 -8.91
C SER A 51 -16.45 11.46 -7.88
N ALA A 52 -16.48 12.22 -6.78
CA ALA A 52 -15.63 11.98 -5.62
C ALA A 52 -15.92 10.62 -4.96
N GLU A 53 -17.17 10.17 -5.00
CA GLU A 53 -17.59 8.91 -4.40
C GLU A 53 -17.04 7.70 -5.15
N GLU A 54 -17.08 7.71 -6.49
CA GLU A 54 -16.45 6.64 -7.29
C GLU A 54 -14.92 6.73 -7.25
N ALA A 55 -14.35 7.94 -7.18
CA ALA A 55 -12.92 8.13 -7.05
C ALA A 55 -12.36 7.62 -5.70
N ALA A 56 -13.14 7.73 -4.62
CA ALA A 56 -12.75 7.28 -3.28
C ALA A 56 -12.50 5.76 -3.19
N ARG A 57 -12.98 4.99 -4.17
CA ARG A 57 -12.70 3.55 -4.31
C ARG A 57 -11.28 3.25 -4.80
N TRP A 58 -10.50 4.27 -5.16
CA TRP A 58 -9.15 4.12 -5.73
C TRP A 58 -8.14 5.13 -5.16
N VAL A 59 -8.60 6.31 -4.76
CA VAL A 59 -7.71 7.40 -4.33
C VAL A 59 -8.27 8.06 -3.08
N ALA A 60 -7.56 7.90 -1.97
CA ALA A 60 -7.84 8.59 -0.72
C ALA A 60 -7.49 10.10 -0.78
N THR A 61 -8.07 10.88 0.13
CA THR A 61 -7.71 12.29 0.32
C THR A 61 -6.27 12.43 0.84
N ALA A 62 -5.69 13.63 0.72
CA ALA A 62 -4.36 13.90 1.28
C ALA A 62 -4.28 13.62 2.79
N ASP A 63 -5.34 13.96 3.54
CA ASP A 63 -5.37 13.82 4.99
C ASP A 63 -5.46 12.36 5.48
N THR A 64 -5.92 11.45 4.62
CA THR A 64 -6.19 10.05 5.00
C THR A 64 -5.37 9.03 4.23
N SER A 65 -4.59 9.46 3.25
CA SER A 65 -3.75 8.58 2.44
C SER A 65 -2.58 7.99 3.27
N ALA A 66 -2.50 6.66 3.31
CA ALA A 66 -1.37 5.97 3.93
C ALA A 66 -0.03 6.27 3.23
N HIS A 67 -0.05 6.61 1.93
CA HIS A 67 1.14 7.09 1.24
C HIS A 67 1.60 8.46 1.74
N VAL A 68 0.66 9.35 2.09
CA VAL A 68 1.02 10.66 2.67
C VAL A 68 1.55 10.48 4.10
N ALA A 69 0.98 9.54 4.85
CA ALA A 69 1.48 9.15 6.17
C ALA A 69 2.82 8.40 6.14
N GLY A 70 3.30 7.98 4.96
CA GLY A 70 4.55 7.22 4.82
C GLY A 70 4.46 5.76 5.27
N THR A 71 3.25 5.23 5.45
CA THR A 71 2.98 3.89 5.99
C THR A 71 2.49 2.89 4.94
N ALA A 72 2.53 3.27 3.67
CA ALA A 72 2.16 2.41 2.54
C ALA A 72 3.16 2.47 1.39
N VAL A 73 3.19 1.37 0.62
CA VAL A 73 3.90 1.28 -0.65
C VAL A 73 3.07 0.55 -1.70
N ASP A 74 3.30 0.93 -2.96
CA ASP A 74 2.81 0.22 -4.13
C ASP A 74 3.94 -0.60 -4.74
N VAL A 75 3.79 -1.93 -4.78
CA VAL A 75 4.84 -2.84 -5.29
C VAL A 75 4.56 -3.30 -6.72
N GLY A 76 5.61 -3.73 -7.43
CA GLY A 76 5.54 -4.26 -8.79
C GLY A 76 4.97 -5.67 -8.88
N PHE A 77 4.56 -6.10 -10.07
CA PHE A 77 3.80 -7.35 -10.26
C PHE A 77 4.50 -8.61 -9.68
N ALA A 78 5.80 -8.78 -9.92
CA ALA A 78 6.56 -9.91 -9.41
C ALA A 78 6.59 -9.93 -7.87
N ALA A 79 6.88 -8.79 -7.24
CA ALA A 79 6.85 -8.62 -5.79
C ALA A 79 5.47 -8.93 -5.19
N ARG A 80 4.37 -8.56 -5.86
CA ARG A 80 2.99 -8.82 -5.37
C ARG A 80 2.72 -10.31 -5.22
N ALA A 81 3.12 -11.10 -6.21
CA ALA A 81 2.89 -12.54 -6.19
C ALA A 81 3.62 -13.17 -5.00
N TRP A 82 4.90 -12.83 -4.82
CA TRP A 82 5.68 -13.32 -3.70
C TRP A 82 5.15 -12.83 -2.35
N LEU A 83 4.82 -11.55 -2.22
CA LEU A 83 4.27 -11.00 -0.97
C LEU A 83 2.89 -11.56 -0.61
N SER A 84 2.11 -12.05 -1.56
CA SER A 84 0.83 -12.71 -1.25
C SER A 84 1.00 -14.01 -0.46
N GLU A 85 2.16 -14.65 -0.58
CA GLU A 85 2.50 -15.91 0.09
C GLU A 85 3.38 -15.66 1.32
N HIS A 86 4.35 -14.75 1.22
CA HIS A 86 5.40 -14.54 2.22
C HIS A 86 5.22 -13.26 3.06
N GLY A 87 4.42 -12.30 2.60
CA GLY A 87 4.37 -10.93 3.14
C GLY A 87 4.03 -10.85 4.63
N ALA A 88 3.14 -11.73 5.11
CA ALA A 88 2.75 -11.77 6.52
C ALA A 88 3.95 -11.97 7.46
N GLY A 89 4.96 -12.76 7.07
CA GLY A 89 6.17 -12.98 7.87
C GLY A 89 7.03 -11.73 8.07
N TYR A 90 6.86 -10.72 7.22
CA TYR A 90 7.55 -9.41 7.32
C TYR A 90 6.66 -8.32 7.89
N GLY A 91 5.40 -8.63 8.22
CA GLY A 91 4.40 -7.61 8.54
C GLY A 91 3.85 -6.87 7.32
N LEU A 92 4.16 -7.30 6.09
CA LEU A 92 3.72 -6.62 4.87
C LEU A 92 2.41 -7.21 4.39
N CYS A 93 1.32 -6.44 4.54
CA CYS A 93 -0.02 -6.92 4.22
C CYS A 93 -0.69 -6.10 3.13
N GLN A 94 -1.28 -6.80 2.15
CA GLN A 94 -2.22 -6.19 1.22
C GLN A 94 -3.48 -5.79 2.00
N ILE A 95 -3.89 -4.52 1.90
CA ILE A 95 -5.02 -3.98 2.67
C ILE A 95 -6.33 -3.94 1.88
N TYR A 96 -6.24 -3.72 0.56
CA TYR A 96 -7.41 -3.56 -0.31
C TYR A 96 -7.46 -4.64 -1.39
N ARG A 97 -8.61 -5.29 -1.55
CA ARG A 97 -8.80 -6.36 -2.55
C ARG A 97 -8.64 -5.85 -3.98
N ASN A 98 -9.13 -4.65 -4.27
CA ASN A 98 -9.05 -4.04 -5.60
C ASN A 98 -7.67 -3.43 -5.92
N GLU A 99 -6.77 -3.37 -4.94
CA GLU A 99 -5.41 -2.84 -5.10
C GLU A 99 -4.38 -3.89 -4.67
N PRO A 100 -4.17 -4.95 -5.47
CA PRO A 100 -3.19 -6.01 -5.16
C PRO A 100 -1.74 -5.53 -5.10
N TRP A 101 -1.51 -4.25 -5.41
CA TRP A 101 -0.22 -3.59 -5.32
C TRP A 101 0.00 -2.83 -4.01
N HIS A 102 -1.05 -2.49 -3.26
CA HIS A 102 -0.97 -1.63 -2.08
C HIS A 102 -0.70 -2.45 -0.82
N TYR A 103 0.47 -2.24 -0.22
CA TYR A 103 0.92 -2.92 0.99
C TYR A 103 1.21 -1.92 2.11
N GLU A 104 0.85 -2.29 3.33
CA GLU A 104 1.13 -1.55 4.55
C GLU A 104 1.81 -2.44 5.59
N LEU A 105 2.55 -1.83 6.53
CA LEU A 105 3.09 -2.54 7.68
C LEU A 105 1.97 -2.86 8.70
N ARG A 106 1.94 -4.11 9.16
CA ARG A 106 1.14 -4.67 10.23
C ARG A 106 2.07 -5.48 11.14
N PRO A 107 2.67 -4.85 12.16
CA PRO A 107 3.70 -5.47 13.00
C PRO A 107 3.27 -6.79 13.64
N GLU A 108 1.98 -6.99 13.86
CA GLU A 108 1.40 -8.19 14.45
C GLU A 108 1.23 -9.34 13.45
N ALA A 109 1.32 -9.09 12.13
CA ALA A 109 1.04 -10.09 11.12
C ALA A 109 1.99 -11.31 11.09
N PRO A 110 3.27 -11.23 11.50
CA PRO A 110 4.11 -12.43 11.63
C PRO A 110 3.56 -13.45 12.64
N GLU A 111 2.83 -12.99 13.66
CA GLU A 111 2.25 -13.84 14.71
C GLU A 111 0.77 -14.17 14.43
N CYS A 112 0.00 -13.18 13.95
CA CYS A 112 -1.45 -13.26 13.83
C CYS A 112 -1.95 -13.45 12.39
N GLY A 113 -1.07 -13.36 11.40
CA GLY A 113 -1.43 -13.22 9.99
C GLY A 113 -1.93 -11.83 9.63
N CYS A 114 -2.09 -11.57 8.33
CA CYS A 114 -2.60 -10.29 7.84
C CYS A 114 -4.08 -10.09 8.22
N PRO A 115 -4.49 -8.84 8.53
CA PRO A 115 -5.89 -8.54 8.81
C PRO A 115 -6.76 -8.79 7.57
N PRO A 116 -8.08 -8.99 7.75
CA PRO A 116 -9.01 -9.09 6.64
C PRO A 116 -8.94 -7.86 5.73
N GLN A 117 -8.88 -8.11 4.41
CA GLN A 117 -8.83 -7.05 3.41
C GLN A 117 -10.18 -6.34 3.28
N TYR A 118 -10.13 -5.02 3.17
CA TYR A 118 -11.28 -4.23 2.73
C TYR A 118 -11.54 -4.43 1.23
N ALA A 119 -12.77 -4.18 0.78
CA ALA A 119 -13.10 -4.28 -0.64
C ALA A 119 -12.32 -3.25 -1.47
N ASP A 120 -12.26 -2.02 -0.97
CA ASP A 120 -11.52 -0.89 -1.53
C ASP A 120 -11.29 0.18 -0.44
N PRO A 121 -10.48 1.23 -0.69
CA PRO A 121 -10.22 2.29 0.29
C PRO A 121 -11.47 2.94 0.85
N SER A 122 -12.57 3.03 0.10
CA SER A 122 -13.82 3.62 0.60
C SER A 122 -14.48 2.79 1.71
N HIS A 123 -14.04 1.55 1.95
CA HIS A 123 -14.49 0.68 3.03
C HIS A 123 -13.61 0.75 4.28
N ASP A 124 -12.46 1.43 4.22
CA ASP A 124 -11.57 1.62 5.36
C ASP A 124 -12.06 2.76 6.27
N PRO A 125 -12.34 2.52 7.56
CA PRO A 125 -12.72 3.58 8.48
C PRO A 125 -11.70 4.74 8.58
N ARG A 126 -10.42 4.50 8.26
CA ARG A 126 -9.35 5.51 8.28
C ARG A 126 -9.50 6.55 7.17
N THR A 127 -10.11 6.19 6.04
CA THR A 127 -10.24 7.04 4.85
C THR A 127 -11.53 7.85 4.80
N ARG A 128 -12.49 7.55 5.69
CA ARG A 128 -13.83 8.17 5.74
C ARG A 128 -13.91 9.44 6.61
N ARG A 129 -12.78 10.06 6.93
CA ARG A 129 -12.72 11.23 7.82
C ARG A 129 -13.03 12.53 7.10
#